data_AF-A0A8C4KUW9-F1
#
_entry.id   AF-A0A8C4KUW9-F1
#
_cell.length_a   1.000
_cell.length_b   1.000
_cell.length_c   1.000
_cell.angle_alpha   90.00
_cell.angle_beta   90.00
_cell.angle_gamma   90.00
#
_symmetry.space_group_name_H-M   'P 1'
#
loop_
_entity.id
_entity.type
_entity.pdbx_description
1 polymer ?
#
loop_
_entity_poly.entity_id
_entity_poly.type
_entity_poly.pdbx_seq_one_letter_code
_entity_poly.pdbx_strand_id
1 'polypeptide(L)'
;MARMSAFRRLVTKYQRDVDFLIIYIEEAHPSDGWVTTDSPYIIPQHRSLEDRVSAARVLQQGAPGCSLVLDTMANSSSSAYGAYFERLYVIQSGTIMYQGGRGPDGYQVSELRTWLERYDEQLRGAQPR
;
A
#
# COMPACT_ATOMS: atom_id res chain seq x y z
N MET A 1 2.09 5.35 11.29
CA MET A 1 3.54 5.07 11.54
C MET A 1 3.87 3.58 11.70
N ALA A 2 3.27 2.83 12.64
CA ALA A 2 3.65 1.43 12.91
C ALA A 2 3.55 0.49 11.68
N ARG A 3 2.48 0.62 10.88
CA ARG A 3 2.22 -0.25 9.72
C ARG A 3 3.20 -0.02 8.56
N MET A 4 3.57 1.23 8.28
CA MET A 4 4.56 1.56 7.24
C MET A 4 5.94 0.98 7.57
N SER A 5 6.33 0.98 8.85
CA SER A 5 7.57 0.34 9.29
C SER A 5 7.58 -1.17 9.00
N ALA A 6 6.44 -1.85 9.15
CA ALA A 6 6.32 -3.28 8.88
C ALA A 6 6.37 -3.58 7.39
N PHE A 7 5.71 -2.75 6.57
CA PHE A 7 5.81 -2.85 5.11
C PHE A 7 7.26 -2.68 4.63
N ARG A 8 7.98 -1.67 5.14
CA ARG A 8 9.40 -1.47 4.81
C ARG A 8 10.27 -2.68 5.15
N ARG A 9 10.00 -3.37 6.26
CA ARG A 9 10.71 -4.62 6.60
C ARG A 9 10.43 -5.73 5.59
N LEU A 10 9.23 -5.82 5.04
CA LEU A 10 8.91 -6.76 3.95
C LEU A 10 9.67 -6.40 2.68
N VAL A 11 9.69 -5.11 2.30
CA VAL A 11 10.47 -4.64 1.15
C VAL A 11 11.92 -5.08 1.28
N THR A 12 12.59 -4.73 2.38
CA THR A 12 14.00 -5.09 2.58
C THR A 12 14.24 -6.60 2.57
N LYS A 13 13.31 -7.41 3.11
CA LYS A 13 13.46 -8.86 3.19
C LYS A 13 13.27 -9.56 1.84
N TYR A 14 12.34 -9.10 1.01
CA TYR A 14 11.91 -9.80 -0.21
C TYR A 14 12.27 -9.10 -1.52
N GLN A 15 12.89 -7.90 -1.48
CA GLN A 15 13.29 -7.11 -2.67
C GLN A 15 14.16 -7.85 -3.70
N ARG A 16 14.76 -9.00 -3.34
CA ARG A 16 15.52 -9.81 -4.28
C ARG A 16 14.63 -10.45 -5.36
N ASP A 17 13.45 -10.89 -4.96
CA ASP A 17 12.58 -11.76 -5.76
C ASP A 17 11.16 -11.16 -5.94
N VAL A 18 10.87 -10.03 -5.28
CA VAL A 18 9.56 -9.35 -5.27
C VAL A 18 9.73 -7.83 -5.35
N ASP A 19 9.00 -7.20 -6.26
CA ASP A 19 8.88 -5.74 -6.38
C ASP A 19 7.73 -5.20 -5.53
N PHE A 20 7.88 -3.96 -5.03
CA PHE A 20 6.90 -3.30 -4.18
C PHE A 20 6.51 -1.92 -4.72
N LEU A 21 5.21 -1.61 -4.70
CA LEU A 21 4.65 -0.34 -5.13
C LEU A 21 3.61 0.16 -4.14
N ILE A 22 3.72 1.42 -3.74
CA ILE A 22 2.70 2.16 -3.00
C ILE A 22 1.89 2.97 -4.00
N ILE A 23 0.56 2.86 -3.95
CA ILE A 23 -0.36 3.73 -4.69
C ILE A 23 -1.01 4.65 -3.67
N TYR A 24 -0.69 5.94 -3.73
CA TYR A 24 -1.32 6.95 -2.86
C TYR A 24 -2.69 7.33 -3.43
N ILE A 25 -3.73 7.11 -2.65
CA ILE A 25 -5.14 7.26 -3.05
C ILE A 25 -5.77 8.49 -2.38
N GLU A 26 -7.10 8.60 -2.44
CA GLU A 26 -7.82 9.65 -1.70
C GLU A 26 -7.70 9.51 -0.18
N GLU A 27 -7.84 10.63 0.54
CA GLU A 27 -7.78 10.62 2.00
C GLU A 27 -8.98 9.86 2.57
N ALA A 28 -8.70 8.90 3.45
CA ALA A 28 -9.73 8.20 4.21
C ALA A 28 -10.54 9.14 5.12
N HIS A 29 -9.85 10.15 5.66
CA HIS A 29 -10.40 11.10 6.63
C HIS A 29 -9.93 12.52 6.31
N PRO A 30 -10.49 13.15 5.25
CA PRO A 30 -10.11 14.50 4.89
C PRO A 30 -10.48 15.51 5.99
N SER A 31 -9.61 16.48 6.25
CA SER A 31 -9.80 17.48 7.31
C SER A 31 -10.97 18.44 7.06
N ASP A 32 -11.37 18.61 5.80
CA ASP A 32 -12.56 19.36 5.38
C ASP A 32 -13.79 18.46 5.17
N GLY A 33 -13.73 17.21 5.67
CA GLY A 33 -14.85 16.27 5.69
C GLY A 33 -15.89 16.55 6.79
N TRP A 34 -17.00 15.81 6.74
CA TRP A 34 -18.12 15.95 7.68
C TRP A 34 -17.81 15.52 9.11
N VAL A 35 -16.80 14.66 9.30
CA VAL A 35 -16.46 14.06 10.58
C VAL A 35 -15.12 14.62 11.05
N THR A 36 -15.10 15.15 12.28
CA THR A 36 -13.85 15.52 12.95
C THR A 36 -12.96 14.29 13.07
N THR A 37 -11.75 14.40 12.53
CA THR A 37 -10.79 13.30 12.54
C THR A 37 -9.76 13.51 13.64
N ASP A 38 -9.48 12.47 14.42
CA ASP A 38 -8.34 12.41 15.35
C ASP A 38 -7.04 12.05 14.62
N SER A 39 -7.04 12.11 13.28
CA SER A 39 -5.85 11.85 12.47
C SER A 39 -4.72 12.83 12.86
N PRO A 40 -3.49 12.33 13.07
CA PRO A 40 -2.34 13.20 13.28
C PRO A 40 -1.97 14.01 12.03
N TYR A 41 -2.59 13.71 10.88
CA TYR A 41 -2.40 14.41 9.62
C TYR A 41 -3.65 15.23 9.28
N ILE A 42 -3.46 16.54 9.13
CA ILE A 42 -4.51 17.48 8.74
C ILE A 42 -4.36 17.73 7.24
N ILE A 43 -5.04 16.92 6.42
CA ILE A 43 -4.97 16.96 4.95
C ILE A 43 -6.39 17.10 4.41
N PRO A 44 -6.72 18.17 3.66
CA PRO A 44 -8.01 18.31 2.99
C PRO A 44 -8.20 17.28 1.87
N GLN A 45 -9.43 17.08 1.43
CA GLN A 45 -9.70 16.27 0.24
C GLN A 45 -8.95 16.86 -0.97
N HIS A 46 -8.17 16.02 -1.66
CA HIS A 46 -7.42 16.43 -2.84
C HIS A 46 -8.36 16.95 -3.95
N ARG A 47 -8.11 18.16 -4.44
CA ARG A 47 -8.87 18.77 -5.56
C ARG A 47 -8.09 18.73 -6.86
N SER A 48 -6.79 18.45 -6.76
CA SER A 48 -5.84 18.39 -7.87
C SER A 48 -4.78 17.30 -7.63
N LEU A 49 -4.02 16.95 -8.67
CA LEU A 49 -2.88 16.05 -8.50
C LEU A 49 -1.80 16.68 -7.64
N GLU A 50 -1.64 18.00 -7.69
CA GLU A 50 -0.69 18.77 -6.90
C GLU A 50 -0.96 18.61 -5.40
N ASP A 51 -2.23 18.67 -4.99
CA ASP A 51 -2.64 18.41 -3.61
C ASP A 51 -2.27 16.98 -3.19
N ARG A 52 -2.56 16.01 -4.06
CA ARG A 52 -2.29 14.59 -3.81
C ARG A 52 -0.78 14.28 -3.77
N VAL A 53 0.02 14.92 -4.63
CA VAL A 53 1.49 14.87 -4.58
C VAL A 53 1.99 15.42 -3.24
N SER A 54 1.43 16.54 -2.77
CA SER A 54 1.84 17.15 -1.50
C SER A 54 1.63 16.20 -0.33
N ALA A 55 0.45 15.58 -0.24
CA ALA A 55 0.14 14.58 0.77
C ALA A 55 1.03 13.33 0.67
N ALA A 56 1.23 12.81 -0.55
CA ALA A 56 2.09 11.66 -0.79
C ALA A 56 3.56 11.89 -0.40
N ARG A 57 4.07 13.12 -0.54
CA ARG A 57 5.43 13.47 -0.10
C ARG A 57 5.58 13.34 1.42
N VAL A 58 4.54 13.64 2.20
CA VAL A 58 4.54 13.43 3.65
C VAL A 58 4.68 11.93 3.97
N LEU A 59 3.96 11.07 3.24
CA LEU A 59 4.09 9.62 3.39
C LEU A 59 5.49 9.11 3.01
N GLN A 60 6.05 9.64 1.92
CA GLN A 60 7.34 9.22 1.39
C GLN A 60 8.50 9.48 2.38
N GLN A 61 8.40 10.53 3.20
CA GLN A 61 9.37 10.78 4.28
C GLN A 61 9.44 9.63 5.29
N GLY A 62 8.32 8.94 5.53
CA GLY A 62 8.23 7.77 6.40
C GLY A 62 8.58 6.44 5.71
N ALA A 63 8.72 6.43 4.39
CA ALA A 63 8.96 5.25 3.56
C ALA A 63 10.08 5.47 2.52
N PRO A 64 11.30 5.83 2.96
CA PRO A 64 12.40 6.12 2.04
C PRO A 64 12.74 4.87 1.20
N GLY A 65 12.89 5.06 -0.12
CA GLY A 65 13.26 4.01 -1.06
C GLY A 65 12.13 3.10 -1.52
N CYS A 66 10.88 3.30 -1.06
CA CYS A 66 9.73 2.62 -1.63
C CYS A 66 9.25 3.34 -2.90
N SER A 67 9.00 2.58 -3.98
CA SER A 67 8.34 3.12 -5.17
C SER A 67 6.94 3.58 -4.81
N LEU A 68 6.62 4.83 -5.14
CA LEU A 68 5.32 5.43 -4.86
C LEU A 68 4.80 6.10 -6.12
N VAL A 69 3.54 5.81 -6.45
CA VAL A 69 2.76 6.50 -7.48
C VAL A 69 1.48 7.05 -6.87
N LEU A 70 0.84 7.96 -7.57
CA LEU A 70 -0.49 8.44 -7.20
C LEU A 70 -1.53 7.72 -8.03
N ASP A 71 -2.69 7.47 -7.44
CA ASP A 71 -3.87 7.21 -8.27
C ASP A 71 -4.26 8.50 -8.99
N THR A 72 -4.95 8.33 -10.12
CA THR A 72 -5.55 9.43 -10.89
C THR A 72 -6.61 10.15 -10.07
N MET A 73 -6.93 11.41 -10.40
CA MET A 73 -8.02 12.14 -9.75
C MET A 73 -9.40 11.50 -9.99
N ALA A 74 -9.53 10.64 -11.01
CA ALA A 74 -10.71 9.81 -11.25
C ALA A 74 -10.75 8.53 -10.38
N ASN A 75 -9.77 8.34 -9.49
CA ASN A 75 -9.64 7.17 -8.62
C ASN A 75 -9.70 5.83 -9.39
N SER A 76 -9.07 5.78 -10.57
CA SER A 76 -9.14 4.63 -11.48
C SER A 76 -8.58 3.35 -10.87
N SER A 77 -7.43 3.42 -10.19
CA SER A 77 -6.82 2.25 -9.55
C SER A 77 -7.63 1.81 -8.33
N SER A 78 -8.06 2.76 -7.50
CA SER A 78 -8.94 2.50 -6.36
C SER A 78 -10.24 1.82 -6.79
N SER A 79 -10.83 2.25 -7.90
CA SER A 79 -12.04 1.65 -8.47
C SER A 79 -11.77 0.23 -8.98
N ALA A 80 -10.74 0.06 -9.83
CA ALA A 80 -10.42 -1.22 -10.45
C ALA A 80 -10.05 -2.32 -9.42
N TYR A 81 -9.33 -1.93 -8.36
CA TYR A 81 -8.91 -2.85 -7.30
C TYR A 81 -9.85 -2.83 -6.08
N GLY A 82 -10.95 -2.08 -6.11
CA GLY A 82 -11.82 -1.89 -4.95
C GLY A 82 -11.03 -1.56 -3.67
N ALA A 83 -10.09 -0.62 -3.78
CA ALA A 83 -9.02 -0.37 -2.81
C ALA A 83 -9.18 0.98 -2.10
N TYR A 84 -10.41 1.51 -1.99
CA TYR A 84 -10.70 2.67 -1.14
C TYR A 84 -10.32 2.38 0.32
N PHE A 85 -9.96 3.43 1.07
CA PHE A 85 -9.40 3.39 2.43
C PHE A 85 -7.96 2.86 2.48
N GLU A 86 -7.76 1.55 2.45
CA GLU A 86 -6.45 0.92 2.32
C GLU A 86 -6.62 -0.53 1.83
N ARG A 87 -5.68 -1.03 1.02
CA ARG A 87 -5.72 -2.44 0.58
C ARG A 87 -4.35 -2.93 0.12
N LEU A 88 -4.10 -4.23 0.30
CA LEU A 88 -2.87 -4.90 -0.13
C LEU A 88 -3.19 -5.94 -1.22
N TYR A 89 -2.33 -6.03 -2.22
CA TYR A 89 -2.44 -6.98 -3.33
C TYR A 89 -1.07 -7.59 -3.63
N VAL A 90 -1.08 -8.81 -4.16
CA VAL A 90 0.05 -9.37 -4.90
C VAL A 90 -0.42 -9.74 -6.30
N ILE A 91 0.30 -9.24 -7.29
CA ILE A 91 0.07 -9.52 -8.71
C ILE A 91 1.30 -10.21 -9.29
N GLN A 92 1.09 -11.28 -10.06
CA GLN A 92 2.15 -12.00 -10.75
C GLN A 92 1.67 -12.37 -12.15
N SER A 93 2.46 -12.02 -13.17
CA SER A 93 2.15 -12.32 -14.58
C SER A 93 0.72 -11.92 -15.00
N GLY A 94 0.27 -10.74 -14.56
CA GLY A 94 -1.07 -10.21 -14.86
C GLY A 94 -2.22 -10.82 -14.06
N THR A 95 -1.95 -11.73 -13.11
CA THR A 95 -2.96 -12.40 -12.28
C THR A 95 -2.84 -11.97 -10.82
N ILE A 96 -3.99 -11.76 -10.15
CA ILE A 96 -4.03 -11.46 -8.71
C ILE A 96 -3.79 -12.75 -7.92
N MET A 97 -2.66 -12.84 -7.23
CA MET A 97 -2.26 -13.98 -6.40
C MET A 97 -2.72 -13.84 -4.95
N TYR A 98 -2.89 -12.60 -4.50
CA TYR A 98 -3.39 -12.28 -3.17
C TYR A 98 -4.19 -10.98 -3.24
N GLN A 99 -5.36 -10.98 -2.59
CA GLN A 99 -6.22 -9.82 -2.41
C GLN A 99 -6.52 -9.69 -0.92
N GLY A 100 -6.06 -8.61 -0.31
CA GLY A 100 -6.30 -8.34 1.11
C GLY A 100 -7.79 -8.19 1.44
N GLY A 101 -8.13 -8.62 2.66
CA GLY A 101 -9.45 -8.43 3.25
C GLY A 101 -9.87 -6.96 3.30
N ARG A 102 -11.18 -6.72 3.42
CA ARG A 102 -11.73 -5.35 3.53
C ARG A 102 -11.60 -4.82 4.95
N GLY A 103 -11.34 -3.52 5.08
CA GLY A 103 -11.48 -2.77 6.34
C GLY A 103 -10.22 -2.69 7.21
N PRO A 104 -10.25 -1.86 8.28
CA PRO A 104 -9.10 -1.57 9.15
C PRO A 104 -8.59 -2.77 9.96
N ASP A 105 -9.41 -3.80 10.14
CA ASP A 105 -9.06 -5.10 10.75
C ASP A 105 -8.44 -6.07 9.72
N GLY A 106 -8.61 -5.80 8.42
CA GLY A 106 -8.15 -6.62 7.29
C GLY A 106 -6.78 -6.21 6.73
N TYR A 107 -6.13 -5.17 7.28
CA TYR A 107 -4.75 -4.80 6.96
C TYR A 107 -3.74 -5.77 7.59
N GLN A 108 -3.89 -7.03 7.23
CA GLN A 108 -3.04 -8.11 7.69
C GLN A 108 -1.76 -8.11 6.87
N VAL A 109 -0.84 -7.21 7.25
CA VAL A 109 0.58 -7.34 6.90
C VAL A 109 1.07 -8.75 7.27
N SER A 110 0.44 -9.42 8.25
CA SER A 110 0.59 -10.84 8.55
C SER A 110 0.24 -11.76 7.37
N GLU A 111 -0.92 -11.61 6.74
CA GLU A 111 -1.32 -12.44 5.59
C GLU A 111 -0.43 -12.21 4.38
N LEU A 112 -0.12 -10.94 4.08
CA LEU A 112 0.85 -10.61 3.03
C LEU A 112 2.21 -11.23 3.33
N ARG A 113 2.67 -11.15 4.59
CA ARG A 113 3.92 -11.79 5.02
C ARG A 113 3.86 -13.30 4.81
N THR A 114 2.79 -13.96 5.23
CA THR A 114 2.64 -15.41 5.04
C THR A 114 2.67 -15.81 3.56
N TRP A 115 2.05 -15.01 2.69
CA TRP A 115 2.13 -15.23 1.25
C TRP A 115 3.58 -15.11 0.74
N LEU A 116 4.29 -14.04 1.12
CA LEU A 116 5.68 -13.80 0.73
C LEU A 116 6.65 -14.86 1.29
N GLU A 117 6.42 -15.33 2.52
CA GLU A 117 7.20 -16.42 3.14
C GLU A 117 7.07 -17.71 2.34
N ARG A 118 5.85 -18.11 2.01
CA ARG A 118 5.61 -19.30 1.18
C ARG A 118 6.24 -19.16 -0.21
N TYR A 119 6.18 -17.99 -0.80
CA TYR A 119 6.78 -17.73 -2.12
C TYR A 119 8.31 -17.82 -2.07
N ASP A 120 8.97 -17.21 -1.09
CA ASP A 120 10.43 -17.30 -0.91
C ASP A 120 10.87 -18.75 -0.60
N GLU A 121 10.14 -19.47 0.25
CA GLU A 121 10.38 -20.89 0.55
C GLU A 121 10.29 -21.76 -0.70
N GLN A 122 9.28 -21.54 -1.56
CA GLN A 122 9.14 -22.26 -2.83
C GLN A 122 10.29 -21.97 -3.79
N LEU A 123 10.70 -20.71 -3.92
CA LEU A 123 11.83 -20.34 -4.78
C LEU A 123 13.15 -20.93 -4.30
N ARG A 124 13.42 -20.91 -3.00
CA ARG A 124 14.67 -21.44 -2.42
C ARG A 124 14.66 -22.96 -2.29
N GLY A 125 13.51 -23.57 -2.04
CA GLY A 125 13.34 -25.02 -2.01
C GLY A 125 13.39 -25.67 -3.40
N ALA A 126 13.11 -24.92 -4.46
CA ALA A 126 13.19 -25.38 -5.85
C ALA A 126 14.60 -25.24 -6.47
N GLN A 127 15.57 -24.63 -5.78
CA GLN A 127 16.97 -24.65 -6.24
C GLN A 127 17.61 -26.00 -5.87
N PRO A 128 18.00 -26.85 -6.84
CA PRO A 128 18.80 -28.04 -6.52
C PRO A 128 20.15 -27.60 -5.96
N ARG A 129 20.64 -28.31 -4.94
CA ARG A 129 22.03 -28.21 -4.47
C ARG A 129 23.01 -28.60 -5.57
#